data_AF-A0A6M0RVZ7-F1
#
_entry.id   AF-A0A6M0RVZ7-F1
#
_cell.length_a   1.000
_cell.length_b   1.000
_cell.length_c   1.000
_cell.angle_alpha   90.00
_cell.angle_beta   90.00
_cell.angle_gamma   90.00
#
_symmetry.space_group_name_H-M   'P 1'
#
loop_
_entity.id
_entity.type
_entity.pdbx_description
1 polymer ?
#
loop_
_entity_poly.entity_id
_entity_poly.type
_entity_poly.pdbx_seq_one_letter_code
_entity_poly.pdbx_strand_id
1 'polypeptide(L)' 'MSKGNPHPTLTQEFIAAQFKPVSDLPQEKLAKQPLAVKVPESVYLSVMKLPQKIRIEWLRRVICEAAHSEL' A
#
# COMPACT_ATOMS: atom_id res chain seq x y z
N MET A 1 4.50 -32.73 7.60
CA MET A 1 3.96 -31.36 7.67
C MET A 1 2.50 -31.47 8.07
N SER A 2 2.08 -30.87 9.19
CA SER A 2 0.65 -30.86 9.55
C SER A 2 -0.11 -30.01 8.54
N LYS A 3 -1.20 -30.55 8.00
CA LYS A 3 -2.10 -29.82 7.11
C LYS A 3 -2.72 -28.69 7.93
N GLY A 4 -2.53 -27.43 7.53
CA GLY A 4 -3.17 -26.28 8.17
C GLY A 4 -4.70 -26.40 8.18
N ASN A 5 -5.35 -25.69 9.09
CA ASN A 5 -6.81 -25.71 9.21
C ASN A 5 -7.46 -25.31 7.86
N PRO A 6 -8.24 -26.20 7.20
CA PRO A 6 -8.85 -25.91 5.90
C PRO A 6 -9.90 -24.80 5.97
N HIS A 7 -10.42 -24.50 7.16
CA HIS A 7 -11.41 -23.46 7.40
C HIS A 7 -10.95 -22.56 8.57
N PRO A 8 -9.99 -21.65 8.34
CA PRO A 8 -9.59 -20.71 9.37
C PRO A 8 -10.77 -19.79 9.69
N THR A 9 -11.23 -19.83 10.94
CA THR A 9 -12.22 -18.88 11.43
C THR A 9 -11.55 -17.52 11.61
N LEU A 10 -11.72 -16.63 10.64
CA LEU A 10 -11.26 -15.24 10.74
C LEU A 10 -12.29 -14.44 11.54
N THR A 11 -11.88 -13.89 12.69
CA THR A 11 -12.75 -13.02 13.48
C THR A 11 -13.01 -11.72 12.72
N GLN A 12 -14.16 -11.08 12.97
CA GLN A 12 -14.45 -9.78 12.35
C GLN A 12 -13.40 -8.73 12.73
N GLU A 13 -12.86 -8.81 13.94
CA GLU A 13 -11.75 -7.98 14.41
C GLU A 13 -10.47 -8.20 13.58
N PHE A 14 -10.15 -9.45 13.24
CA PHE A 14 -9.00 -9.77 12.38
C PHE A 14 -9.20 -9.23 10.96
N ILE A 15 -10.39 -9.37 10.40
CA ILE A 15 -10.74 -8.83 9.08
C ILE A 15 -10.64 -7.30 9.08
N ALA A 16 -11.14 -6.64 10.12
CA ALA A 16 -11.09 -5.18 10.28
C ALA A 16 -9.66 -4.66 10.51
N ALA A 17 -8.80 -5.42 11.19
CA ALA A 17 -7.42 -5.03 11.47
C ALA A 17 -6.46 -5.29 10.30
N GLN A 18 -6.82 -6.18 9.36
CA GLN A 18 -5.96 -6.59 8.25
C GLN A 18 -5.56 -5.43 7.33
N PHE A 19 -6.38 -4.38 7.27
CA PHE A 19 -6.16 -3.21 6.43
C PHE A 19 -6.30 -1.91 7.20
N LYS A 20 -5.73 -1.80 8.42
CA LYS A 20 -5.68 -0.49 9.09
C LYS A 20 -4.99 0.53 8.16
N PRO A 21 -5.73 1.53 7.65
CA PRO A 21 -5.18 2.44 6.68
C PRO A 21 -4.09 3.26 7.35
N VAL A 22 -2.93 3.27 6.68
CA VAL A 22 -1.82 4.12 7.06
C VAL A 22 -2.19 5.54 6.61
N SER A 23 -2.84 6.29 7.51
CA SER A 23 -3.25 7.70 7.35
C SER A 23 -4.22 8.03 6.20
N ASP A 24 -4.34 9.34 5.93
CA ASP A 24 -5.34 10.19 5.25
C ASP A 24 -5.62 9.87 3.77
N LEU A 25 -5.69 8.59 3.42
CA LEU A 25 -5.91 8.12 2.06
C LEU A 25 -7.39 7.82 1.83
N PRO A 26 -7.91 8.04 0.59
CA PRO A 26 -9.32 7.86 0.30
C PRO A 26 -9.79 6.45 0.69
N GLN A 27 -10.98 6.35 1.29
CA GLN A 27 -11.57 5.10 1.78
C GLN A 27 -11.95 4.10 0.66
N GLU A 28 -11.43 4.29 -0.54
CA GLU A 28 -11.65 3.44 -1.68
C GLU A 28 -10.87 2.13 -1.58
N LYS A 29 -11.41 1.09 -2.21
CA LYS A 29 -10.78 -0.22 -2.24
C LYS A 29 -9.45 -0.14 -2.99
N LEU A 30 -8.40 -0.68 -2.40
CA LEU A 30 -7.10 -0.80 -3.06
C LEU A 30 -7.19 -1.77 -4.24
N ALA A 31 -6.38 -1.50 -5.28
CA ALA A 31 -6.22 -2.41 -6.40
C ALA A 31 -5.72 -3.79 -5.95
N LYS A 32 -6.15 -4.85 -6.63
CA LYS A 32 -5.74 -6.23 -6.32
C LYS A 32 -4.26 -6.50 -6.59
N GLN A 33 -3.66 -5.73 -7.49
CA GLN A 33 -2.25 -5.84 -7.88
C GLN A 33 -1.55 -4.50 -7.65
N PRO A 34 -0.29 -4.52 -7.18
CA PRO A 34 0.47 -3.29 -6.99
C PRO A 34 0.86 -2.69 -8.35
N LEU A 35 0.77 -1.36 -8.45
CA LEU A 35 1.38 -0.62 -9.55
C LEU A 35 2.89 -0.50 -9.26
N ALA A 36 3.72 -1.18 -10.05
CA ALA A 36 5.17 -1.17 -9.88
C ALA A 36 5.86 -0.70 -11.16
N VAL A 37 6.74 0.30 -11.04
CA VAL A 37 7.51 0.87 -12.16
C VAL A 37 8.98 0.99 -11.78
N LYS A 38 9.88 0.81 -12.75
CA LYS A 38 11.31 1.09 -12.56
C LYS A 38 11.55 2.59 -12.70
N VAL A 39 12.39 3.15 -11.85
CA VAL A 39 12.81 4.56 -11.85
C VAL A 39 14.34 4.66 -11.86
N PRO A 40 14.92 5.81 -12.25
CA PRO A 40 16.36 6.03 -12.13
C PRO A 40 16.86 5.80 -10.70
N GLU A 41 18.08 5.27 -10.57
CA GLU A 41 18.68 4.93 -9.28
C GLU A 41 18.75 6.13 -8.33
N SER A 42 19.07 7.32 -8.85
CA SER A 42 19.12 8.56 -8.06
C SER A 42 17.77 8.89 -7.40
N VAL A 43 16.67 8.68 -8.12
CA VAL A 43 15.31 8.87 -7.61
C VAL A 43 14.98 7.81 -6.58
N TYR A 44 15.27 6.54 -6.89
CA TYR A 44 15.05 5.43 -5.97
C TYR A 44 15.76 5.65 -4.63
N LEU A 45 17.06 5.97 -4.66
CA LEU A 45 17.87 6.22 -3.46
C LEU A 45 17.34 7.41 -2.67
N SER A 46 16.85 8.46 -3.34
CA SER A 46 16.29 9.64 -2.68
C SER A 46 14.99 9.32 -1.94
N VAL A 47 14.08 8.58 -2.60
CA VAL A 47 12.81 8.15 -2.00
C VAL A 47 13.03 7.18 -0.85
N MET A 48 14.02 6.29 -0.97
CA MET A 48 14.33 5.30 0.07
C MET A 48 14.90 5.89 1.36
N LYS A 49 15.37 7.14 1.36
CA LYS A 49 15.76 7.87 2.58
C LYS A 49 14.58 8.24 3.48
N LEU A 50 13.36 8.26 2.94
CA LEU A 50 12.16 8.55 3.73
C LEU A 50 11.81 7.37 4.65
N PRO A 51 11.37 7.62 5.90
CA PRO A 51 10.83 6.59 6.77
C PRO A 51 9.71 5.81 6.08
N GLN A 52 9.65 4.49 6.27
CA GLN A 52 8.76 3.61 5.49
C GLN A 52 7.30 4.07 5.48
N LYS A 53 6.76 4.46 6.65
CA LYS A 53 5.39 4.97 6.78
C LYS A 53 5.16 6.21 5.90
N ILE A 54 6.02 7.22 6.05
CA ILE A 54 5.98 8.48 5.30
C ILE A 54 6.17 8.23 3.81
N ARG A 55 7.08 7.34 3.44
CA ARG A 55 7.36 6.98 2.04
C ARG A 55 6.13 6.42 1.33
N ILE A 56 5.40 5.51 1.98
CA ILE A 56 4.20 4.88 1.41
C ILE A 56 3.09 5.93 1.22
N GLU A 57 2.84 6.75 2.24
CA GLU A 57 1.84 7.81 2.19
C GLU A 57 2.17 8.83 1.09
N TRP A 58 3.44 9.27 1.02
CA TRP A 58 3.94 10.22 0.03
C TRP A 58 3.84 9.66 -1.40
N LEU A 59 4.32 8.43 -1.64
CA LEU A 59 4.26 7.81 -2.97
C LEU A 59 2.83 7.69 -3.47
N ARG A 60 1.90 7.25 -2.59
CA ARG A 60 0.49 7.13 -2.98
C ARG A 60 -0.10 8.48 -3.35
N ARG A 61 0.15 9.51 -2.52
CA ARG A 61 -0.33 10.87 -2.78
C ARG A 61 0.19 11.42 -4.11
N VAL A 62 1.51 11.37 -4.34
CA VAL A 62 2.13 11.90 -5.57
C VAL A 62 1.61 11.19 -6.81
N ILE A 63 1.47 9.87 -6.78
CA ILE A 63 0.95 9.11 -7.93
C ILE A 63 -0.52 9.46 -8.19
N CYS A 64 -1.34 9.55 -7.14
CA CYS A 64 -2.75 9.92 -7.29
C CYS A 64 -2.91 11.36 -7.81
N GLU A 65 -2.18 12.33 -7.25
CA GLU A 65 -2.21 13.74 -7.69
C GLU A 65 -1.77 13.87 -9.16
N ALA A 66 -0.69 13.20 -9.56
CA ALA A 66 -0.21 13.21 -10.94
C ALA A 66 -1.25 12.59 -11.90
N ALA A 67 -1.84 11.45 -11.52
CA ALA A 67 -2.87 10.81 -12.34
C ALA A 67 -4.12 11.70 -12.51
N HIS A 68 -4.58 12.39 -11.47
CA HIS A 68 -5.74 13.30 -11.57
C HIS A 68 -5.44 14.56 -12.39
N SER A 69 -4.17 14.96 -12.51
CA SER A 69 -3.78 16.15 -13.26
C SER A 69 -3.58 15.86 -14.76
N GLU A 70 -3.19 14.63 -15.11
CA GLU A 70 -2.83 14.28 -16.49
C GLU A 70 -3.88 13.42 -17.22
N LEU A 71 -4.76 12.73 -16.50
CA LEU A 71 -5.84 11.90 -17.05
C LEU A 71 -7.20 12.56 -16.86
#